data_AF-A0A841UFT9-F1
#
_entry.id   AF-A0A841UFT9-F1
#
_cell.length_a   1.000
_cell.length_b   1.000
_cell.length_c   1.000
_cell.angle_alpha   90.00
_cell.angle_beta   90.00
_cell.angle_gamma   90.00
#
_symmetry.space_group_name_H-M   'P 1'
#
loop_
_entity.id
_entity.type
_entity.pdbx_description
1 polymer ?
#
loop_
_entity_poly.entity_id
_entity_poly.type
_entity_poly.pdbx_seq_one_letter_code
_entity_poly.pdbx_strand_id
1 'polypeptide(L)'
;MCMEQARMAAVDLAEIAQFQQKISDPRLDRFFIVTVSTIVLELSGFYLAVLWIGWGALIVLVSQIWFHCLAKIQLQPTTEKIIDYGIVPRLPILLADYMDGLEYFNGKLISNRCDACGVYDIYDTNGNLLQAAFITAPAAATGIAHDGTDFYVSNVYNSSIGVYDGVLGTLKSTINLIPKTPGDTFLIEALSVDYLQRPDTGRVPEPASVLGLLAIGVLGAGSALTRKLLK
;
A
#
# COMPACT_ATOMS: atom_id res chain seq x y z
N MET A 1 8.02 -10.65 2.21
CA MET A 1 7.98 -9.37 1.50
C MET A 1 7.79 -9.67 0.02
N CYS A 2 6.66 -9.26 -0.57
CA CYS A 2 6.50 -9.32 -2.03
C CYS A 2 7.34 -8.22 -2.68
N MET A 3 7.66 -8.36 -3.98
CA MET A 3 8.50 -7.37 -4.70
C MET A 3 7.94 -5.95 -4.60
N GLU A 4 6.62 -5.81 -4.54
CA GLU A 4 5.93 -4.52 -4.39
C GLU A 4 6.18 -3.85 -3.04
N GLN A 5 6.23 -4.60 -1.95
CA GLN A 5 6.56 -4.04 -0.63
C GLN A 5 8.01 -3.53 -0.56
N ALA A 6 8.95 -4.27 -1.15
CA ALA A 6 10.34 -3.81 -1.25
C ALA A 6 10.47 -2.54 -2.10
N ARG A 7 9.65 -2.46 -3.16
CA ARG A 7 9.57 -1.31 -4.05
C ARG A 7 9.02 -0.07 -3.33
N MET A 8 7.95 -0.22 -2.55
CA MET A 8 7.37 0.84 -1.73
C MET A 8 8.37 1.35 -0.68
N ALA A 9 9.06 0.45 0.01
CA ALA A 9 10.10 0.80 0.98
C ALA A 9 11.27 1.60 0.34
N ALA A 10 11.61 1.33 -0.91
CA ALA A 10 12.63 2.08 -1.65
C ALA A 10 12.19 3.52 -1.94
N VAL A 11 10.94 3.70 -2.35
CA VAL A 11 10.34 5.03 -2.57
C VAL A 11 10.34 5.84 -1.29
N ASP A 12 9.90 5.25 -0.17
CA ASP A 12 9.87 5.92 1.13
C ASP A 12 11.27 6.41 1.55
N LEU A 13 12.30 5.57 1.42
CA LEU A 13 13.67 5.96 1.76
C LEU A 13 14.21 7.08 0.84
N ALA A 14 13.89 7.05 -0.45
CA ALA A 14 14.29 8.08 -1.40
C ALA A 14 13.65 9.43 -1.06
N GLU A 15 12.36 9.46 -0.73
CA GLU A 15 11.65 10.67 -0.33
C GLU A 15 12.23 11.25 0.97
N ILE A 16 12.47 10.40 1.99
CA ILE A 16 13.09 10.85 3.24
C ILE A 16 14.47 11.47 2.98
N ALA A 17 15.29 10.83 2.14
CA ALA A 17 16.61 11.34 1.78
C ALA A 17 16.54 12.71 1.08
N GLN A 18 15.58 12.89 0.17
CA GLN A 18 15.35 14.19 -0.48
C GLN A 18 14.95 15.27 0.53
N PHE A 19 14.07 14.95 1.48
CA PHE A 19 13.72 15.87 2.56
C PHE A 19 14.93 16.20 3.45
N GLN A 20 15.81 15.23 3.75
CA GLN A 20 17.00 15.45 4.59
C GLN A 20 18.05 16.35 3.92
N GLN A 21 18.07 16.38 2.59
CA GLN A 21 18.93 17.31 1.82
C GLN A 21 18.38 18.74 1.84
N LYS A 22 17.05 18.90 1.82
CA LYS A 22 16.39 20.21 1.73
C LYS A 22 16.13 20.86 3.10
N ILE A 23 15.82 20.06 4.12
CA ILE A 23 15.32 20.51 5.41
C ILE A 23 16.14 19.88 6.53
N SER A 24 16.71 20.73 7.39
CA SER A 24 17.42 20.29 8.59
C SER A 24 16.45 20.22 9.78
N ASP A 25 15.73 19.10 9.93
CA ASP A 25 14.84 18.81 11.06
C ASP A 25 15.27 17.52 11.80
N PRO A 26 15.59 17.57 13.11
CA PRO A 26 15.94 16.38 13.91
C PRO A 26 14.86 15.28 13.94
N ARG A 27 13.58 15.63 13.72
CA ARG A 27 12.50 14.66 13.63
C ARG A 27 12.66 13.76 12.41
N LEU A 28 13.26 14.27 11.34
CA LEU A 28 13.49 13.54 10.11
C LEU A 28 14.57 12.45 10.27
N ASP A 29 15.61 12.72 11.04
CA ASP A 29 16.62 11.71 11.39
C ASP A 29 16.02 10.57 12.22
N ARG A 30 15.15 10.91 13.18
CA ARG A 30 14.42 9.91 13.96
C ARG A 30 13.48 9.10 13.05
N PHE A 31 12.75 9.76 12.17
CA PHE A 31 11.84 9.09 11.22
C PHE A 31 12.59 8.13 10.30
N PHE A 32 13.71 8.57 9.72
CA PHE A 32 14.58 7.73 8.90
C PHE A 32 15.04 6.46 9.65
N ILE A 33 15.56 6.62 10.88
CA ILE A 33 16.02 5.48 11.69
C ILE A 33 14.87 4.51 11.97
N VAL A 34 13.69 5.03 12.30
CA VAL A 34 12.50 4.20 12.55
C VAL A 34 12.13 3.42 11.29
N THR A 35 12.01 4.08 10.13
CA THR A 35 11.70 3.44 8.83
C THR A 35 12.70 2.36 8.48
N VAL A 36 14.01 2.64 8.55
CA VAL A 36 15.05 1.64 8.25
C VAL A 36 14.99 0.46 9.21
N SER A 37 14.83 0.72 10.52
CA SER A 37 14.73 -0.36 11.51
C SER A 37 13.50 -1.25 11.30
N THR A 38 12.36 -0.67 10.89
CA THR A 38 11.16 -1.43 10.54
C THR A 38 11.40 -2.32 9.33
N ILE A 39 11.98 -1.79 8.25
CA ILE A 39 12.29 -2.57 7.04
C ILE A 39 13.19 -3.76 7.38
N VAL A 40 14.22 -3.53 8.19
CA VAL A 40 15.15 -4.59 8.63
C VAL A 40 14.43 -5.66 9.47
N LEU A 41 13.56 -5.25 10.40
CA LEU A 41 12.78 -6.18 11.22
C LEU A 41 11.81 -7.01 10.37
N GLU A 42 11.11 -6.39 9.43
CA GLU A 42 10.21 -7.09 8.51
C GLU A 42 10.95 -8.11 7.65
N LEU A 43 12.06 -7.71 7.02
CA LEU A 43 12.89 -8.62 6.24
C LEU A 43 13.37 -9.79 7.11
N SER A 44 13.86 -9.52 8.31
CA SER A 44 14.29 -10.55 9.26
C SER A 44 13.15 -11.49 9.64
N GLY A 45 11.96 -10.96 9.90
CA GLY A 45 10.76 -11.73 10.19
C GLY A 45 10.33 -12.62 9.01
N PHE A 46 10.37 -12.10 7.78
CA PHE A 46 10.07 -12.89 6.59
C PHE A 46 11.09 -14.01 6.35
N TYR A 47 12.39 -13.76 6.52
CA TYR A 47 13.41 -14.80 6.42
C TYR A 47 13.24 -15.85 7.51
N LEU A 48 12.94 -15.44 8.75
CA LEU A 48 12.69 -16.37 9.84
C LEU A 48 11.41 -17.19 9.60
N ALA A 49 10.38 -16.62 8.98
CA ALA A 49 9.12 -17.31 8.69
C ALA A 49 9.31 -18.54 7.78
N VAL A 50 10.34 -18.54 6.92
CA VAL A 50 10.71 -19.71 6.09
C VAL A 50 11.08 -20.91 6.96
N LEU A 51 11.73 -20.67 8.10
CA LEU A 51 12.13 -21.72 9.05
C LEU A 51 11.01 -21.97 10.07
N TRP A 52 10.38 -20.90 10.56
CA TRP A 52 9.35 -20.97 11.57
C TRP A 52 8.34 -19.82 11.47
N ILE A 53 7.20 -20.12 10.83
CA ILE A 53 6.14 -19.16 10.53
C ILE A 53 5.70 -18.35 11.76
N GLY A 54 5.56 -19.00 12.93
CA GLY A 54 5.07 -18.35 14.15
C GLY A 54 5.94 -17.16 14.59
N TRP A 55 7.25 -17.35 14.69
CA TRP A 55 8.15 -16.28 15.13
C TRP A 55 8.45 -15.28 14.03
N GLY A 56 8.53 -15.73 12.78
CA GLY A 56 8.65 -14.82 11.65
C GLY A 56 7.48 -13.85 11.55
N ALA A 57 6.25 -14.37 11.64
CA ALA A 57 5.04 -13.56 11.65
C ALA A 57 4.97 -12.62 12.88
N LEU A 58 5.35 -13.12 14.07
CA LEU A 58 5.39 -12.29 15.28
C LEU A 58 6.34 -11.08 15.13
N ILE A 59 7.54 -11.29 14.56
CA ILE A 59 8.49 -10.19 14.32
C ILE A 59 7.91 -9.15 13.36
N VAL A 60 7.26 -9.59 12.27
CA VAL A 60 6.60 -8.68 11.31
C VAL A 60 5.47 -7.88 11.97
N LEU A 61 4.66 -8.52 12.83
CA LEU A 61 3.58 -7.81 13.52
C LEU A 61 4.13 -6.79 14.53
N VAL A 62 5.17 -7.16 15.28
CA VAL A 62 5.83 -6.25 16.24
C VAL A 62 6.51 -5.09 15.52
N SER A 63 7.06 -5.29 14.32
CA SER A 63 7.66 -4.20 13.55
C SER A 63 6.63 -3.17 13.06
N GLN A 64 5.39 -3.59 12.77
CA GLN A 64 4.30 -2.64 12.50
C GLN A 64 4.02 -1.78 13.74
N ILE A 65 3.83 -2.41 14.90
CA ILE A 65 3.58 -1.69 16.16
C ILE A 65 4.73 -0.72 16.45
N TRP A 66 5.98 -1.16 16.26
CA TRP A 66 7.18 -0.34 16.39
C TRP A 66 7.12 0.91 15.50
N PHE A 67 6.82 0.75 14.20
CA PHE A 67 6.69 1.86 13.27
C PHE A 67 5.57 2.83 13.69
N HIS A 68 4.37 2.31 13.96
CA HIS A 68 3.21 3.12 14.33
C HIS A 68 3.41 3.89 15.65
N CYS A 69 4.15 3.35 16.60
CA CYS A 69 4.46 4.03 17.87
C CYS A 69 5.56 5.10 17.74
N LEU A 70 6.56 4.88 16.89
CA LEU A 70 7.77 5.71 16.87
C LEU A 70 7.83 6.71 15.70
N ALA A 71 7.14 6.43 14.60
CA ALA A 71 7.02 7.34 13.46
C ALA A 71 5.99 8.42 13.78
N LYS A 72 6.44 9.54 14.34
CA LYS A 72 5.58 10.65 14.80
C LYS A 72 5.30 11.73 13.76
N ILE A 73 5.86 11.61 12.56
CA ILE A 73 5.71 12.59 11.49
C ILE A 73 5.23 11.91 10.21
N GLN A 74 4.65 12.70 9.32
CA GLN A 74 4.36 12.34 7.95
C GLN A 74 4.98 13.39 7.02
N LEU A 75 5.56 12.92 5.92
CA LEU A 75 6.11 13.78 4.87
C LEU A 75 5.03 14.03 3.83
N GLN A 76 4.94 15.27 3.35
CA GLN A 76 4.08 15.63 2.22
C GLN A 76 4.94 16.07 1.04
N PRO A 77 5.33 15.17 0.12
CA PRO A 77 6.25 15.48 -0.98
C PRO A 77 5.78 16.64 -1.85
N THR A 78 4.48 16.72 -2.13
CA THR A 78 3.88 17.75 -3.00
C THR A 78 3.96 19.16 -2.40
N THR A 79 3.91 19.28 -1.07
CA THR A 79 3.92 20.58 -0.38
C THR A 79 5.24 20.86 0.32
N GLU A 80 6.17 19.90 0.29
CA GLU A 80 7.45 19.89 1.02
C GLU A 80 7.28 20.15 2.54
N LYS A 81 6.15 19.73 3.11
CA LYS A 81 5.85 19.93 4.54
C LYS A 81 6.10 18.68 5.36
N ILE A 82 6.56 18.91 6.59
CA ILE A 82 6.62 17.91 7.66
C ILE A 82 5.46 18.20 8.60
N ILE A 83 4.55 17.25 8.76
CA ILE A 83 3.41 17.36 9.68
C ILE A 83 3.56 16.35 10.82
N ASP A 84 3.13 16.73 12.02
CA ASP A 84 3.06 15.80 13.14
C ASP A 84 1.89 14.83 12.91
N TYR A 85 2.19 13.54 12.87
CA TYR A 85 1.25 12.50 12.48
C TYR A 85 1.50 11.23 13.29
N GLY A 86 1.05 11.26 14.54
CA GLY A 86 1.17 10.16 15.51
C GLY A 86 0.09 9.08 15.33
N ILE A 87 -0.11 8.27 16.37
CA ILE A 87 -1.06 7.13 16.33
C ILE A 87 -2.53 7.57 16.30
N VAL A 88 -2.88 8.70 16.91
CA VAL A 88 -4.28 9.16 17.02
C VAL A 88 -4.92 9.42 15.65
N PRO A 89 -4.28 10.17 14.71
CA PRO A 89 -4.77 10.29 13.35
C PRO A 89 -4.90 8.97 12.57
N ARG A 90 -4.19 7.90 12.99
CA ARG A 90 -4.17 6.59 12.32
C ARG A 90 -5.23 5.63 12.84
N LEU A 91 -5.83 5.91 14.00
CA LEU A 91 -6.89 5.07 14.59
C LEU A 91 -8.08 4.85 13.66
N PRO A 92 -8.61 5.87 12.94
CA PRO A 92 -9.71 5.66 12.00
C PRO A 92 -9.36 4.66 10.89
N ILE A 93 -8.11 4.66 10.41
CA ILE A 93 -7.63 3.74 9.37
C ILE A 93 -7.52 2.32 9.92
N LEU A 94 -7.06 2.16 11.17
CA LEU A 94 -6.95 0.85 11.84
C LEU A 94 -8.32 0.26 12.24
N LEU A 95 -9.37 1.09 12.29
CA LEU A 95 -10.75 0.69 12.60
C LEU A 95 -11.64 0.60 11.36
N ALA A 96 -11.15 1.03 10.19
CA ALA A 96 -11.85 0.97 8.91
C ALA A 96 -11.72 -0.44 8.31
N ASP A 97 -12.20 -1.46 9.03
CA ASP A 97 -12.13 -2.87 8.65
C ASP A 97 -13.40 -3.34 7.89
N TYR A 98 -13.92 -2.48 7.01
CA TYR A 98 -15.25 -2.69 6.39
C TYR A 98 -15.31 -2.39 4.89
N MET A 99 -14.18 -2.08 4.24
CA MET A 99 -14.12 -1.70 2.82
C MET A 99 -12.92 -2.38 2.16
N ASP A 100 -13.11 -3.58 1.62
CA ASP A 100 -12.02 -4.39 1.05
C ASP A 100 -11.58 -3.95 -0.36
N GLY A 101 -12.44 -3.19 -1.04
CA GLY A 101 -12.20 -2.71 -2.40
C GLY A 101 -11.61 -1.31 -2.39
N LEU A 102 -10.30 -1.20 -2.61
CA LEU A 102 -9.61 0.06 -2.88
C LEU A 102 -8.60 -0.15 -4.01
N GLU A 103 -8.63 0.71 -5.02
CA GLU A 103 -7.68 0.67 -6.14
C GLU A 103 -7.25 2.09 -6.54
N TYR A 104 -5.98 2.23 -6.92
CA TYR A 104 -5.45 3.43 -7.53
C TYR A 104 -5.49 3.34 -9.07
N PHE A 105 -5.95 4.39 -9.72
CA PHE A 105 -5.97 4.48 -11.18
C PHE A 105 -5.87 5.92 -11.67
N ASN A 106 -5.08 6.19 -12.71
CA ASN A 106 -5.04 7.50 -13.39
C ASN A 106 -5.00 8.72 -12.43
N GLY A 107 -4.22 8.66 -11.34
CA GLY A 107 -4.11 9.75 -10.36
C GLY A 107 -5.28 9.88 -9.38
N LYS A 108 -6.17 8.88 -9.30
CA LYS A 108 -7.38 8.86 -8.47
C LYS A 108 -7.47 7.56 -7.68
N LEU A 109 -8.38 7.53 -6.72
CA LEU A 109 -8.74 6.34 -5.96
C LEU A 109 -10.16 5.92 -6.33
N ILE A 110 -10.44 4.62 -6.35
CA ILE A 110 -11.79 4.07 -6.39
C ILE A 110 -11.97 3.13 -5.21
N SER A 111 -13.11 3.20 -4.51
CA SER A 111 -13.38 2.33 -3.36
C SER A 111 -14.85 1.98 -3.19
N ASN A 112 -15.13 0.77 -2.67
CA ASN A 112 -16.49 0.34 -2.34
C ASN A 112 -16.99 1.05 -1.08
N ARG A 113 -18.26 1.46 -1.05
CA ARG A 113 -18.84 2.17 0.12
C ARG A 113 -18.91 1.35 1.41
N CYS A 114 -18.90 0.04 1.26
CA CYS A 114 -19.17 -0.95 2.29
C CYS A 114 -18.77 -2.34 1.81
N ASP A 115 -18.54 -3.23 2.76
CA ASP A 115 -18.37 -4.64 2.50
C ASP A 115 -19.57 -5.22 1.73
N ALA A 116 -19.25 -6.01 0.70
CA ALA A 116 -20.18 -6.74 -0.15
C ALA A 116 -21.36 -5.93 -0.75
N CYS A 117 -21.29 -4.60 -0.83
CA CYS A 117 -22.43 -3.79 -1.28
C CYS A 117 -22.37 -3.38 -2.76
N GLY A 118 -21.26 -3.62 -3.44
CA GLY A 118 -21.13 -3.50 -4.89
C GLY A 118 -21.19 -2.09 -5.48
N VAL A 119 -21.23 -1.04 -4.66
CA VAL A 119 -21.20 0.35 -5.14
C VAL A 119 -19.82 0.94 -4.91
N TYR A 120 -19.17 1.42 -5.98
CA TYR A 120 -17.85 2.02 -5.93
C TYR A 120 -17.89 3.50 -6.31
N ASP A 121 -17.22 4.32 -5.50
CA ASP A 121 -17.07 5.75 -5.66
C ASP A 121 -15.64 6.10 -6.07
N ILE A 122 -15.47 7.16 -6.86
CA ILE A 122 -14.16 7.72 -7.23
C ILE A 122 -13.85 8.91 -6.33
N TYR A 123 -12.62 8.94 -5.83
CA TYR A 123 -12.06 9.99 -4.99
C TYR A 123 -10.77 10.54 -5.61
N ASP A 124 -10.40 11.77 -5.22
CA ASP A 124 -9.03 12.22 -5.38
C ASP A 124 -8.12 11.55 -4.35
N THR A 125 -6.81 11.77 -4.46
CA THR A 125 -5.83 11.19 -3.51
C THR A 125 -5.85 11.84 -2.13
N ASN A 126 -6.66 12.88 -1.92
CA ASN A 126 -6.89 13.49 -0.61
C ASN A 126 -8.17 12.93 0.05
N GLY A 127 -8.88 12.02 -0.63
CA GLY A 127 -10.12 11.41 -0.13
C GLY A 127 -11.39 12.22 -0.42
N ASN A 128 -11.32 13.28 -1.25
CA ASN A 128 -12.52 14.01 -1.65
C ASN A 128 -13.27 13.24 -2.74
N LEU A 129 -14.59 13.10 -2.57
CA LEU A 129 -15.46 12.44 -3.55
C LEU A 129 -15.46 13.22 -4.87
N LEU A 130 -15.05 12.57 -5.96
CA LEU A 130 -15.11 13.11 -7.32
C LEU A 130 -16.35 12.62 -8.07
N GLN A 131 -16.70 11.34 -7.91
CA GLN A 131 -17.86 10.75 -8.56
C GLN A 131 -18.45 9.63 -7.72
N ALA A 132 -19.75 9.76 -7.40
CA ALA A 132 -20.50 8.74 -6.70
C ALA A 132 -21.01 7.65 -7.65
N ALA A 133 -21.04 6.40 -7.19
CA ALA A 133 -21.62 5.23 -7.83
C ALA A 133 -21.11 5.04 -9.28
N PHE A 134 -19.81 5.21 -9.48
CA PHE A 134 -19.17 5.04 -10.79
C PHE A 134 -19.36 3.60 -11.29
N ILE A 135 -19.10 2.61 -10.45
CA ILE A 135 -19.44 1.20 -10.72
C ILE A 135 -20.56 0.77 -9.78
N THR A 136 -21.58 0.12 -10.35
CA THR A 136 -22.61 -0.61 -9.62
C THR A 136 -22.55 -2.08 -10.02
N ALA A 137 -21.89 -2.87 -9.18
CA ALA A 137 -21.76 -4.30 -9.29
C ALA A 137 -22.87 -5.03 -8.50
N PRO A 138 -23.08 -6.34 -8.73
CA PRO A 138 -23.99 -7.13 -7.91
C PRO A 138 -23.63 -7.04 -6.42
N ALA A 139 -24.64 -7.24 -5.56
CA ALA A 139 -24.39 -7.48 -4.14
C ALA A 139 -23.44 -8.67 -3.99
N ALA A 140 -22.48 -8.57 -3.06
CA ALA A 140 -21.30 -9.43 -2.90
C ALA A 140 -20.07 -9.12 -3.76
N ALA A 141 -19.97 -7.89 -4.26
CA ALA A 141 -18.71 -7.40 -4.81
C ALA A 141 -17.85 -6.72 -3.73
N THR A 142 -16.55 -7.07 -3.68
CA THR A 142 -15.59 -6.64 -2.65
C THR A 142 -14.31 -6.10 -3.29
N GLY A 143 -13.44 -6.98 -3.79
CA GLY A 143 -12.16 -6.63 -4.40
C GLY A 143 -12.31 -5.93 -5.75
N ILE A 144 -11.42 -4.97 -6.01
CA ILE A 144 -11.34 -4.25 -7.28
C ILE A 144 -9.88 -4.11 -7.72
N ALA A 145 -9.63 -4.20 -9.02
CA ALA A 145 -8.34 -3.84 -9.63
C ALA A 145 -8.57 -3.15 -10.96
N HIS A 146 -7.63 -2.34 -11.43
CA HIS A 146 -7.69 -1.71 -12.75
C HIS A 146 -6.54 -2.22 -13.60
N ASP A 147 -6.68 -2.44 -14.91
CA ASP A 147 -5.54 -2.86 -15.76
C ASP A 147 -4.94 -1.72 -16.60
N GLY A 148 -5.41 -0.49 -16.38
CA GLY A 148 -5.03 0.68 -17.15
C GLY A 148 -6.08 1.05 -18.19
N THR A 149 -7.00 0.11 -18.50
CA THR A 149 -8.11 0.29 -19.43
C THR A 149 -9.46 -0.01 -18.79
N ASP A 150 -9.59 -1.15 -18.11
CA ASP A 150 -10.82 -1.66 -17.52
C ASP A 150 -10.63 -1.97 -16.03
N PHE A 151 -11.74 -1.99 -15.28
CA PHE A 151 -11.80 -2.44 -13.90
C PHE A 151 -12.25 -3.90 -13.82
N TYR A 152 -11.68 -4.63 -12.88
CA TYR A 152 -12.01 -6.01 -12.55
C TYR A 152 -12.55 -6.01 -11.12
N VAL A 153 -13.79 -6.43 -10.94
CA VAL A 153 -14.46 -6.45 -9.64
C VAL A 153 -14.83 -7.89 -9.32
N SER A 154 -14.38 -8.40 -8.18
CA SER A 154 -14.69 -9.75 -7.76
C SER A 154 -16.14 -9.87 -7.31
N ASN A 155 -16.72 -11.06 -7.47
CA ASN A 155 -17.99 -11.43 -6.89
C ASN A 155 -17.80 -12.65 -5.98
N VAL A 156 -17.79 -12.44 -4.67
CA VAL A 156 -17.31 -13.44 -3.69
C VAL A 156 -18.25 -14.63 -3.52
N TYR A 157 -19.54 -14.47 -3.83
CA TYR A 157 -20.52 -15.57 -3.68
C TYR A 157 -20.89 -16.23 -5.01
N ASN A 158 -20.46 -15.68 -6.14
CA ASN A 158 -20.86 -16.16 -7.46
C ASN A 158 -19.67 -16.60 -8.32
N SER A 159 -18.49 -16.79 -7.71
CA SER A 159 -17.29 -17.35 -8.37
C SER A 159 -17.00 -16.70 -9.73
N SER A 160 -17.04 -15.37 -9.78
CA SER A 160 -16.88 -14.63 -11.03
C SER A 160 -16.20 -13.28 -10.80
N ILE A 161 -15.71 -12.70 -11.89
CA ILE A 161 -15.13 -11.36 -11.94
C ILE A 161 -15.88 -10.57 -13.00
N GLY A 162 -16.46 -9.44 -12.63
CA GLY A 162 -17.03 -8.50 -13.60
C GLY A 162 -15.94 -7.60 -14.16
N VAL A 163 -15.93 -7.41 -15.48
CA VAL A 163 -15.06 -6.47 -16.18
C VAL A 163 -15.87 -5.24 -16.52
N TYR A 164 -15.49 -4.08 -15.99
CA TYR A 164 -16.18 -2.81 -16.12
C TYR A 164 -15.33 -1.83 -16.92
N ASP A 165 -15.98 -1.05 -17.77
CA ASP A 165 -15.33 -0.03 -18.57
C ASP A 165 -14.65 1.04 -17.69
N GLY A 166 -13.37 1.29 -17.92
CA GLY A 166 -12.59 2.24 -17.11
C GLY A 166 -12.98 3.71 -17.27
N VAL A 167 -13.83 4.05 -18.25
CA VAL A 167 -14.30 5.42 -18.51
C VAL A 167 -15.75 5.61 -18.09
N LEU A 168 -16.60 4.63 -18.36
CA LEU A 168 -18.04 4.71 -18.14
C LEU A 168 -18.51 3.97 -16.88
N GLY A 169 -17.69 3.08 -16.31
CA GLY A 169 -18.05 2.27 -15.15
C GLY A 169 -19.13 1.22 -15.43
N THR A 170 -19.42 0.96 -16.70
CA THR A 170 -20.46 0.00 -17.13
C THR A 170 -19.88 -1.40 -17.30
N LEU A 171 -20.68 -2.44 -16.99
CA LEU A 171 -20.25 -3.84 -17.15
C LEU A 171 -20.06 -4.15 -18.64
N LYS A 172 -18.86 -4.62 -19.01
CA LYS A 172 -18.50 -5.09 -20.36
C LYS A 172 -18.69 -6.59 -20.48
N SER A 173 -18.18 -7.35 -19.51
CA SER A 173 -18.22 -8.81 -19.54
C SER A 173 -18.08 -9.41 -18.14
N THR A 174 -18.34 -10.72 -18.03
CA THR A 174 -18.14 -11.49 -16.80
C THR A 174 -17.23 -12.67 -17.09
N ILE A 175 -16.19 -12.80 -16.28
CA ILE A 175 -15.27 -13.94 -16.27
C ILE A 175 -15.77 -14.92 -15.19
N ASN A 176 -16.12 -16.13 -15.58
CA ASN A 176 -16.50 -17.18 -14.64
C ASN A 176 -15.25 -17.92 -14.16
N LEU A 177 -15.13 -18.08 -12.84
CA LEU A 177 -14.06 -18.84 -12.22
C LEU A 177 -14.52 -20.26 -12.00
N ILE A 178 -13.68 -21.22 -12.39
CA ILE A 178 -13.97 -22.64 -12.24
C ILE A 178 -13.32 -23.10 -10.94
N PRO A 179 -14.11 -23.49 -9.91
CA PRO A 179 -13.54 -23.96 -8.65
C PRO A 179 -12.79 -25.27 -8.87
N LYS A 180 -11.74 -25.48 -8.07
CA LYS A 180 -10.94 -26.71 -8.11
C LYS A 180 -11.78 -27.94 -7.75
N THR A 181 -12.75 -27.78 -6.85
CA THR A 181 -13.70 -28.81 -6.44
C THR A 181 -15.13 -28.33 -6.73
N PRO A 182 -16.02 -29.16 -7.31
CA PRO A 182 -17.42 -28.78 -7.48
C PRO A 182 -18.08 -28.44 -6.13
N GLY A 183 -18.64 -27.24 -6.02
CA GLY A 183 -19.28 -26.74 -4.81
C GLY A 183 -18.44 -25.76 -3.99
N ASP A 184 -17.14 -25.62 -4.26
CA ASP A 184 -16.33 -24.57 -3.65
C ASP A 184 -16.70 -23.19 -4.21
N THR A 185 -16.59 -22.16 -3.37
CA THR A 185 -16.72 -20.74 -3.76
C THR A 185 -15.37 -20.03 -3.68
N PHE A 186 -15.24 -18.93 -4.41
CA PHE A 186 -14.06 -18.07 -4.35
C PHE A 186 -14.35 -16.81 -3.52
N LEU A 187 -13.86 -16.78 -2.28
CA LEU A 187 -13.85 -15.58 -1.43
C LEU A 187 -12.72 -14.64 -1.86
N ILE A 188 -12.91 -13.98 -3.01
CA ILE A 188 -11.92 -13.04 -3.55
C ILE A 188 -12.20 -11.65 -3.00
N GLU A 189 -11.64 -11.37 -1.83
CA GLU A 189 -11.86 -10.09 -1.13
C GLU A 189 -10.95 -8.96 -1.62
N ALA A 190 -9.86 -9.32 -2.30
CA ALA A 190 -8.94 -8.36 -2.93
C ALA A 190 -8.52 -8.82 -4.33
N LEU A 191 -8.23 -7.85 -5.18
CA LEU A 191 -7.69 -8.06 -6.52
C LEU A 191 -6.50 -7.11 -6.72
N SER A 192 -5.55 -7.54 -7.55
CA SER A 192 -4.50 -6.66 -8.07
C SER A 192 -4.17 -7.11 -9.48
N VAL A 193 -3.82 -6.15 -10.34
CA VAL A 193 -3.16 -6.44 -11.61
C VAL A 193 -1.65 -6.35 -11.42
N ASP A 194 -0.91 -6.85 -12.42
CA ASP A 194 0.52 -6.61 -12.49
C ASP A 194 0.81 -5.13 -12.83
N TYR A 195 1.34 -4.39 -11.85
CA TYR A 195 1.67 -2.98 -11.99
C TYR A 195 2.82 -2.74 -12.99
N LEU A 196 3.65 -3.74 -13.30
CA LEU A 196 4.65 -3.62 -14.37
C LEU A 196 4.01 -3.41 -15.75
N GLN A 197 2.74 -3.79 -15.89
CA GLN A 197 1.96 -3.64 -17.10
C GLN A 197 1.15 -2.33 -17.12
N ARG A 198 1.31 -1.46 -16.10
CA ARG A 198 0.56 -0.21 -15.91
C ARG A 198 1.43 1.04 -16.07
N PRO A 199 1.56 1.62 -17.29
CA PRO A 199 2.36 2.83 -17.52
C PRO A 199 1.89 4.05 -16.72
N ASP A 200 0.61 4.12 -16.40
CA ASP A 200 -0.04 5.22 -15.66
C ASP A 200 0.29 5.24 -14.16
N THR A 201 0.79 4.13 -13.63
CA THR A 201 1.27 4.05 -12.23
C THR A 201 2.70 4.55 -12.06
N GLY A 202 3.33 5.02 -13.15
CA GLY A 202 4.73 5.40 -13.20
C GLY A 202 5.66 4.19 -13.23
N ARG A 203 6.80 4.30 -13.92
CA ARG A 203 7.91 3.36 -13.72
C ARG A 203 8.51 3.64 -12.36
N VAL A 204 8.04 2.93 -11.34
CA VAL A 204 8.72 2.95 -10.06
C VAL A 204 10.11 2.35 -10.28
N PRO A 205 11.19 3.03 -9.86
CA PRO A 205 12.55 2.52 -10.02
C PRO A 205 12.64 1.08 -9.49
N GLU A 206 13.33 0.20 -10.21
CA GLU A 206 13.58 -1.16 -9.72
C GLU A 206 14.09 -1.07 -8.29
N PRO A 207 13.58 -1.90 -7.36
CA PRO A 207 14.08 -1.88 -6.00
C PRO A 207 15.59 -2.04 -6.12
N ALA A 208 16.34 -1.02 -5.68
CA ALA A 208 17.75 -1.20 -5.44
C ALA A 208 17.80 -2.49 -4.62
N SER A 209 18.52 -3.50 -5.13
CA SER A 209 18.58 -4.85 -4.53
C SER A 209 18.58 -4.78 -3.00
N VAL A 210 18.15 -5.81 -2.28
CA VAL A 210 18.15 -5.82 -0.79
C VAL A 210 19.45 -5.22 -0.19
N LEU A 211 20.59 -5.41 -0.86
CA LEU A 211 21.89 -4.78 -0.55
C LEU A 211 21.94 -3.25 -0.77
N GLY A 212 21.33 -2.72 -1.83
CA GLY A 212 21.16 -1.29 -2.07
C GLY A 212 20.27 -0.58 -1.04
N LEU A 213 19.17 -1.20 -0.62
CA LEU A 213 18.33 -0.67 0.47
C LEU A 213 19.08 -0.67 1.81
N LEU A 214 19.81 -1.75 2.12
CA LEU A 214 20.70 -1.82 3.28
C LEU A 214 21.82 -0.78 3.20
N ALA A 215 22.43 -0.58 2.03
CA ALA A 215 23.51 0.39 1.82
C ALA A 215 23.03 1.83 2.01
N ILE A 216 21.85 2.19 1.48
CA ILE A 216 21.23 3.50 1.70
C ILE A 216 20.88 3.68 3.18
N GLY A 217 20.34 2.64 3.83
CA GLY A 217 20.07 2.62 5.27
C GLY A 217 21.33 2.88 6.12
N VAL A 218 22.45 2.23 5.80
CA VAL A 218 23.73 2.38 6.49
C VAL A 218 24.36 3.76 6.24
N LEU A 219 24.30 4.26 5.00
CA LEU A 219 24.82 5.59 4.65
C LEU A 219 24.00 6.72 5.31
N GLY A 220 22.67 6.59 5.39
CA GLY A 220 21.81 7.51 6.12
C GLY A 220 22.04 7.46 7.64
N ALA A 221 22.20 6.27 8.23
CA ALA A 221 22.50 6.12 9.65
C ALA A 221 23.88 6.72 10.01
N GLY A 222 24.89 6.49 9.17
CA GLY A 222 26.24 7.05 9.34
C GLY A 222 26.26 8.58 9.25
N SER A 223 25.49 9.17 8.33
CA SER A 223 25.38 10.64 8.17
C SER A 223 24.53 11.32 9.26
N ALA A 224 23.58 10.62 9.88
CA ALA A 224 22.88 11.09 11.07
C ALA A 224 23.76 11.01 12.33
N LEU A 225 24.56 9.95 12.47
CA LEU A 225 25.51 9.78 13.57
C LEU A 225 26.64 10.83 13.54
N THR A 226 27.22 11.11 12.38
CA THR A 226 28.24 12.17 12.24
C THR A 226 27.67 13.56 12.53
N ARG A 227 26.44 13.86 12.11
CA ARG A 227 25.75 15.12 12.45
C ARG A 227 25.50 15.29 13.95
N LYS A 228 25.30 14.21 14.69
CA LYS A 228 25.15 14.23 16.15
C LYS A 228 26.48 14.40 16.91
N LEU A 229 27.58 13.93 16.33
CA LEU A 229 28.92 14.02 16.91
C LEU A 229 29.63 15.36 16.61
N LEU A 230 29.14 16.11 15.62
CA LEU A 230 29.68 17.42 15.20
C LEU A 230 28.86 18.62 15.73
N LYS A 231 27.93 18.39 16.66
CA LYS A 231 27.27 19.40 17.49
C LYS A 231 27.74 19.26 18.94
#